data_AF-A0A6A0I0B9-F1
#
_entry.id   AF-A0A6A0I0B9-F1
#
_cell.length_a   1.000
_cell.length_b   1.000
_cell.length_c   1.000
_cell.angle_alpha   90.00
_cell.angle_beta   90.00
_cell.angle_gamma   90.00
#
_symmetry.space_group_name_H-M   'P 1'
#
loop_
_entity.id
_entity.type
_entity.pdbx_description
1 polymer ?
#
loop_
_entity_poly.entity_id
_entity_poly.type
_entity_poly.pdbx_seq_one_letter_code
_entity_poly.pdbx_strand_id
1 'polypeptide(L)'
;MNANEPGGAEAKRGRGISILLVIQLLIAAATVVVMVVVGQRIKPLIEQRRQLGEEITQLQSQREYLRSTLDSLSIRIDESLKKIEDRKFESAQVALTSAKEEVAQARATVPDTVRIPARIFIHIRGEYQREAAKKIGARLQAAGYLVPGIERLVDKGPEATELRFLRKAEQEEAAKIVGLLGKMGIPAKLSDHSANYENAKNVRPGTYELWFAPGEFEQQFKKR
;
A
#
# COMPACT_ATOMS: atom_id res chain seq x y z
N MET A 1 -131.58 -29.55 -53.91
CA MET A 1 -132.10 -28.26 -54.39
C MET A 1 -131.05 -27.19 -54.13
N ASN A 2 -130.56 -26.57 -55.22
CA ASN A 2 -129.87 -25.27 -55.37
C ASN A 2 -128.52 -25.03 -54.64
N ALA A 3 -127.54 -24.29 -55.16
CA ALA A 3 -127.14 -23.78 -56.48
C ALA A 3 -125.80 -22.99 -56.30
N ASN A 4 -124.84 -23.11 -57.24
CA ASN A 4 -124.04 -22.06 -57.95
C ASN A 4 -123.64 -20.74 -57.21
N GLU A 5 -122.46 -20.08 -57.29
CA GLU A 5 -121.20 -20.02 -58.12
C GLU A 5 -120.12 -19.13 -57.39
N PRO A 6 -119.07 -18.47 -58.00
CA PRO A 6 -117.80 -18.98 -58.57
C PRO A 6 -116.51 -18.16 -58.18
N GLY A 7 -115.33 -18.65 -58.62
CA GLY A 7 -114.35 -17.85 -59.37
C GLY A 7 -113.20 -17.10 -58.66
N GLY A 8 -111.95 -17.42 -59.02
CA GLY A 8 -110.78 -16.57 -58.74
C GLY A 8 -109.43 -17.24 -59.03
N ALA A 9 -108.86 -17.00 -60.21
CA ALA A 9 -107.55 -17.49 -60.63
C ALA A 9 -106.41 -16.58 -60.11
N GLU A 10 -105.35 -17.16 -59.54
CA GLU A 10 -104.13 -16.43 -59.17
C GLU A 10 -102.89 -16.97 -59.90
N ALA A 11 -102.17 -16.06 -60.57
CA ALA A 11 -100.99 -16.32 -61.37
C ALA A 11 -99.69 -16.31 -60.53
N LYS A 12 -98.89 -17.38 -60.62
CA LYS A 12 -97.57 -17.50 -59.99
C LYS A 12 -96.52 -16.62 -60.70
N ARG A 13 -96.13 -15.49 -60.10
CA ARG A 13 -94.92 -14.73 -60.48
C ARG A 13 -93.68 -15.33 -59.82
N GLY A 14 -92.76 -15.87 -60.61
CA GLY A 14 -91.43 -16.30 -60.15
C GLY A 14 -90.56 -15.09 -59.78
N ARG A 15 -90.11 -15.03 -58.51
CA ARG A 15 -89.21 -13.97 -58.00
C ARG A 15 -87.75 -14.29 -58.38
N GLY A 16 -87.20 -13.58 -59.35
CA GLY A 16 -85.75 -13.50 -59.56
C GLY A 16 -85.11 -12.56 -58.53
N ILE A 17 -84.05 -13.01 -57.85
CA ILE A 17 -83.32 -12.20 -56.85
C ILE A 17 -82.51 -11.11 -57.58
N SER A 18 -82.66 -9.84 -57.18
CA SER A 18 -81.93 -8.70 -57.75
C SER A 18 -80.42 -8.82 -57.48
N ILE A 19 -79.58 -8.54 -58.49
CA ILE A 19 -78.10 -8.59 -58.41
C ILE A 19 -77.54 -7.77 -57.22
N LEU A 20 -78.18 -6.64 -56.89
CA LEU A 20 -77.80 -5.81 -55.74
C LEU A 20 -77.92 -6.54 -54.40
N LEU A 21 -78.92 -7.41 -54.22
CA LEU A 21 -79.07 -8.21 -53.00
C LEU A 21 -77.96 -9.26 -52.88
N VAL A 22 -77.54 -9.84 -54.01
CA VAL A 22 -76.42 -10.80 -54.04
C VAL A 22 -75.12 -10.10 -53.65
N ILE A 23 -74.84 -8.91 -54.20
CA ILE A 23 -73.65 -8.13 -53.83
C ILE A 23 -73.67 -7.74 -52.35
N GLN A 24 -74.82 -7.32 -51.82
CA GLN A 24 -74.95 -6.96 -50.41
C GLN A 24 -74.71 -8.17 -49.48
N LEU A 25 -75.20 -9.35 -49.87
CA LEU A 25 -74.91 -10.61 -49.18
C LEU A 25 -73.42 -10.98 -49.20
N LEU A 26 -72.74 -10.78 -50.34
CA LEU A 26 -71.31 -11.05 -50.46
C LEU A 26 -70.47 -10.09 -49.59
N ILE A 27 -70.81 -8.80 -49.55
CA ILE A 27 -70.15 -7.84 -48.67
C ILE A 27 -70.38 -8.20 -47.19
N ALA A 28 -71.60 -8.56 -46.81
CA ALA A 28 -71.91 -9.00 -45.46
C ALA A 28 -71.17 -10.29 -45.08
N ALA A 29 -71.02 -11.23 -46.01
CA ALA A 29 -70.23 -12.44 -45.78
C ALA A 29 -68.73 -12.09 -45.62
N ALA A 30 -68.20 -11.19 -46.46
CA ALA A 30 -66.80 -10.77 -46.39
C ALA A 30 -66.48 -10.03 -45.07
N THR A 31 -67.37 -9.17 -44.58
CA THR A 31 -67.18 -8.47 -43.29
C THR A 31 -67.17 -9.45 -42.12
N VAL A 32 -68.05 -10.47 -42.13
CA VAL A 32 -68.05 -11.53 -41.13
C VAL A 32 -66.73 -12.30 -41.15
N VAL A 33 -66.23 -12.67 -42.34
CA VAL A 33 -64.95 -13.36 -42.48
C VAL A 33 -63.80 -12.51 -41.92
N VAL A 34 -63.74 -11.21 -42.24
CA VAL A 34 -62.73 -10.30 -41.69
C VAL A 34 -62.83 -10.22 -40.17
N MET A 35 -64.04 -10.11 -39.61
CA MET A 35 -64.27 -10.03 -38.17
C MET A 35 -63.81 -11.32 -37.46
N VAL A 36 -64.04 -12.48 -38.07
CA VAL A 36 -63.55 -13.77 -37.56
C VAL A 36 -62.02 -13.85 -37.60
N VAL A 37 -61.38 -13.47 -38.71
CA VAL A 37 -59.91 -13.48 -38.85
C VAL A 37 -59.26 -12.52 -37.86
N VAL A 38 -59.81 -11.31 -37.72
CA VAL A 38 -59.33 -10.30 -36.76
C VAL A 38 -59.52 -10.83 -35.33
N GLY A 39 -60.67 -11.40 -35.00
CA GLY A 39 -60.93 -12.01 -33.69
C GLY A 39 -59.94 -13.15 -33.35
N GLN A 40 -59.58 -13.98 -34.34
CA GLN A 40 -58.58 -15.05 -34.15
C GLN A 40 -57.17 -14.51 -33.91
N ARG A 41 -56.79 -13.39 -34.51
CA ARG A 41 -55.46 -12.76 -34.33
C ARG A 41 -55.35 -11.92 -33.06
N ILE A 42 -56.45 -11.34 -32.58
CA ILE A 42 -56.47 -10.53 -31.35
C ILE A 42 -56.26 -11.38 -30.09
N LYS A 43 -56.86 -12.57 -30.01
CA LYS A 43 -56.74 -13.46 -28.84
C LYS A 43 -55.29 -13.75 -28.41
N PRO A 44 -54.39 -14.23 -29.29
CA PRO A 44 -53.00 -14.50 -28.90
C PRO A 44 -52.25 -13.22 -28.52
N LEU A 45 -52.58 -12.07 -29.10
CA LEU A 45 -51.97 -10.78 -28.76
C LEU A 45 -52.38 -10.29 -27.37
N ILE A 46 -53.62 -10.54 -26.95
CA ILE A 46 -54.09 -10.26 -25.58
C ILE A 46 -53.35 -11.13 -24.57
N GLU A 47 -53.17 -12.42 -24.88
CA GLU A 47 -52.45 -13.35 -24.01
C GLU A 47 -50.95 -13.00 -23.92
N GLN A 48 -50.33 -12.64 -25.04
CA GLN A 48 -48.94 -12.12 -25.05
C GLN A 48 -48.81 -10.85 -24.21
N ARG A 49 -49.72 -9.87 -24.36
CA ARG A 49 -49.73 -8.65 -23.53
C ARG A 49 -49.83 -8.98 -22.03
N ARG A 50 -50.63 -9.98 -21.65
CA ARG A 50 -50.76 -10.45 -20.27
C ARG A 50 -49.45 -11.05 -19.76
N GLN A 51 -48.85 -11.97 -20.53
CA GLN A 51 -47.57 -12.61 -20.18
C GLN A 51 -46.45 -11.58 -20.04
N LEU A 52 -46.33 -10.63 -20.97
CA LEU A 52 -45.36 -9.54 -20.87
C LEU A 52 -45.60 -8.68 -19.61
N GLY A 53 -46.87 -8.46 -19.24
CA GLY A 53 -47.21 -7.75 -18.00
C GLY A 53 -46.72 -8.48 -16.76
N GLU A 54 -46.94 -9.79 -16.70
CA GLU A 54 -46.46 -10.64 -15.61
C GLU A 54 -44.94 -10.69 -15.54
N GLU A 55 -44.27 -10.82 -16.70
CA GLU A 55 -42.80 -10.80 -16.79
C GLU A 55 -42.22 -9.46 -16.34
N ILE A 56 -42.82 -8.33 -16.72
CA ILE A 56 -42.40 -7.00 -16.25
C ILE A 56 -42.53 -6.90 -14.73
N THR A 57 -43.64 -7.36 -14.14
CA THR A 57 -43.81 -7.37 -12.68
C THR A 57 -42.78 -8.27 -11.99
N GLN A 58 -42.50 -9.45 -12.55
CA GLN A 58 -41.50 -10.36 -12.03
C GLN A 58 -40.10 -9.73 -12.10
N LEU A 59 -39.71 -9.16 -13.23
CA LEU A 59 -38.43 -8.48 -13.40
C LEU A 59 -38.29 -7.27 -12.46
N GLN A 60 -39.36 -6.51 -12.23
CA GLN A 60 -39.36 -5.42 -11.25
C GLN A 60 -39.12 -5.94 -9.84
N SER A 61 -39.78 -7.02 -9.43
CA SER A 61 -39.57 -7.65 -8.12
C SER A 61 -38.14 -8.18 -7.97
N GLN A 62 -37.58 -8.80 -9.02
CA GLN A 62 -36.19 -9.27 -9.02
C GLN A 62 -35.21 -8.11 -8.90
N ARG A 63 -35.42 -7.01 -9.62
CA ARG A 63 -34.58 -5.81 -9.51
C ARG A 63 -34.58 -5.23 -8.10
N GLU A 64 -35.74 -5.17 -7.46
CA GLU A 64 -35.85 -4.66 -6.10
C GLU A 64 -35.18 -5.59 -5.08
N TYR A 65 -35.36 -6.90 -5.24
CA TYR A 65 -34.66 -7.90 -4.43
C TYR A 65 -33.13 -7.79 -4.60
N LEU A 66 -32.65 -7.65 -5.83
CA LEU A 66 -31.22 -7.53 -6.08
C LEU A 66 -30.65 -6.22 -5.53
N ARG A 67 -31.41 -5.12 -5.63
CA ARG A 67 -31.05 -3.82 -5.06
C ARG A 67 -30.92 -3.90 -3.54
N SER A 68 -31.92 -4.45 -2.86
CA SER A 68 -31.85 -4.62 -1.40
C SER A 68 -30.72 -5.55 -0.96
N THR A 69 -30.39 -6.57 -1.77
CA THR A 69 -29.23 -7.44 -1.54
C THR A 69 -27.92 -6.65 -1.66
N LEU A 70 -27.76 -5.81 -2.69
CA LEU A 70 -26.58 -4.96 -2.86
C LEU A 70 -26.41 -3.98 -1.69
N ASP A 71 -27.51 -3.37 -1.22
CA ASP A 71 -27.49 -2.46 -0.08
C ASP A 71 -27.12 -3.18 1.22
N SER A 72 -27.61 -4.41 1.43
CA SER A 72 -27.23 -5.20 2.61
C SER A 72 -25.76 -5.63 2.58
N LEU A 73 -25.21 -5.89 1.39
CA LEU A 73 -23.84 -6.33 1.22
C LEU A 73 -22.86 -5.17 1.42
N SER A 74 -23.19 -3.97 0.93
CA SER A 74 -22.36 -2.77 1.16
C SER A 74 -22.23 -2.47 2.65
N ILE A 75 -23.34 -2.53 3.41
CA ILE A 75 -23.32 -2.36 4.87
C ILE A 75 -22.42 -3.39 5.55
N ARG A 76 -22.49 -4.67 5.15
CA ARG A 76 -21.63 -5.73 5.71
C ARG A 76 -20.15 -5.54 5.38
N ILE A 77 -19.85 -5.05 4.18
CA ILE A 77 -18.47 -4.73 3.77
C ILE A 77 -17.93 -3.62 4.66
N ASP A 78 -18.67 -2.54 4.85
CA ASP A 78 -18.24 -1.40 5.68
C ASP A 78 -18.03 -1.82 7.14
N GLU A 79 -18.94 -2.63 7.69
CA GLU A 79 -18.80 -3.16 9.04
C GLU A 79 -17.56 -4.06 9.19
N SER A 80 -17.28 -4.89 8.17
CA SER A 80 -16.12 -5.78 8.17
C SER A 80 -14.81 -5.02 8.03
N LEU A 81 -14.77 -3.98 7.19
CA LEU A 81 -13.61 -3.10 7.03
C LEU A 81 -13.28 -2.40 8.35
N LYS A 82 -14.30 -1.86 9.03
CA LYS A 82 -14.13 -1.25 10.36
C LYS A 82 -13.55 -2.24 11.37
N LYS A 83 -14.09 -3.47 11.44
CA LYS A 83 -13.56 -4.51 12.35
C LYS A 83 -12.11 -4.90 12.04
N ILE A 84 -11.70 -4.91 10.77
CA ILE A 84 -10.31 -5.18 10.39
C ILE A 84 -9.39 -4.05 10.86
N GLU A 85 -9.82 -2.80 10.73
CA GLU A 85 -9.04 -1.64 11.17
C GLU A 85 -8.87 -1.62 12.70
N ASP A 86 -9.95 -1.85 13.45
CA ASP A 86 -9.92 -1.92 14.91
C ASP A 86 -8.97 -3.04 15.39
N ARG A 87 -9.04 -4.24 14.80
CA ARG A 87 -8.15 -5.36 15.14
C ARG A 87 -6.69 -5.08 14.80
N LYS A 88 -6.41 -4.40 13.67
CA LYS A 88 -5.04 -4.01 13.32
C LYS A 88 -4.47 -3.07 14.36
N PHE A 89 -5.25 -2.08 14.80
CA PHE A 89 -4.82 -1.15 15.84
C PHE A 89 -4.54 -1.86 17.17
N GLU A 90 -5.45 -2.74 17.61
CA GLU A 90 -5.28 -3.53 18.83
C GLU A 90 -4.03 -4.42 18.76
N SER A 91 -3.84 -5.15 17.65
CA SER A 91 -2.67 -6.01 17.46
C SER A 91 -1.35 -5.23 17.46
N ALA A 92 -1.34 -4.02 16.87
CA ALA A 92 -0.16 -3.16 16.87
C ALA A 92 0.17 -2.64 18.28
N GLN A 93 -0.85 -2.34 19.08
CA GLN A 93 -0.68 -1.88 20.46
C GLN A 93 -0.15 -3.00 21.36
N VAL A 94 -0.65 -4.22 21.19
CA VAL A 94 -0.14 -5.41 21.89
C VAL A 94 1.32 -5.66 21.52
N ALA A 95 1.66 -5.67 20.22
CA ALA A 95 3.03 -5.87 19.74
C ALA A 95 4.01 -4.78 20.24
N LEU A 96 3.56 -3.53 20.33
CA LEU A 96 4.39 -2.45 20.90
C LEU A 96 4.65 -2.65 22.39
N THR A 97 3.66 -3.17 23.13
CA THR A 97 3.78 -3.40 24.57
C THR A 97 4.74 -4.56 24.84
N SER A 98 4.59 -5.68 24.14
CA SER A 98 5.50 -6.82 24.26
C SER A 98 6.93 -6.46 23.87
N ALA A 99 7.12 -5.70 22.78
CA ALA A 99 8.45 -5.24 22.38
C ALA A 99 9.12 -4.34 23.44
N LYS A 100 8.34 -3.48 24.12
CA LYS A 100 8.87 -2.64 25.21
C LYS A 100 9.30 -3.49 26.41
N GLU A 101 8.52 -4.50 26.76
CA GLU A 101 8.86 -5.42 27.85
C GLU A 101 10.10 -6.25 27.53
N GLU A 102 10.22 -6.77 26.30
CA GLU A 102 11.41 -7.49 25.82
C GLU A 102 12.66 -6.61 25.88
N VAL A 103 12.57 -5.35 25.43
CA VAL A 103 13.70 -4.41 25.52
C VAL A 103 14.06 -4.09 26.97
N ALA A 104 13.08 -3.97 27.88
CA ALA A 104 13.33 -3.75 29.29
C ALA A 104 14.02 -4.96 29.95
N GLN A 105 13.59 -6.18 29.63
CA GLN A 105 14.21 -7.41 30.11
C GLN A 105 15.63 -7.61 29.53
N ALA A 106 15.82 -7.30 28.25
CA ALA A 106 17.14 -7.32 27.62
C ALA A 106 18.09 -6.32 28.31
N ARG A 107 17.62 -5.11 28.64
CA ARG A 107 18.42 -4.14 29.40
C ARG A 107 18.78 -4.62 30.81
N ALA A 108 17.85 -5.30 31.49
CA ALA A 108 18.09 -5.84 32.83
C ALA A 108 19.08 -7.01 32.85
N THR A 109 19.26 -7.70 31.71
CA THR A 109 20.11 -8.89 31.59
C THR A 109 21.46 -8.62 30.94
N VAL A 110 21.67 -7.45 30.33
CA VAL A 110 23.00 -7.01 29.89
C VAL A 110 23.80 -6.61 31.14
N PRO A 111 24.89 -7.31 31.47
CA PRO A 111 25.78 -6.88 32.54
C PRO A 111 26.35 -5.50 32.19
N ASP A 112 26.43 -4.58 33.15
CA ASP A 112 27.13 -3.28 33.02
C ASP A 112 28.60 -3.43 32.57
N THR A 113 29.11 -4.66 32.57
CA THR A 113 30.47 -5.03 32.18
C THR A 113 30.64 -5.35 30.69
N VAL A 114 29.59 -5.30 29.85
CA VAL A 114 29.74 -5.34 28.39
C VAL A 114 30.31 -4.00 27.92
N ARG A 115 31.62 -3.82 28.12
CA ARG A 115 32.39 -2.70 27.57
C ARG A 115 32.43 -2.87 26.06
N ILE A 116 31.58 -2.11 25.36
CA ILE A 116 31.71 -1.92 23.93
C ILE A 116 33.09 -1.30 23.69
N PRO A 117 33.99 -1.94 22.90
CA PRO A 117 35.31 -1.40 22.63
C PRO A 117 35.23 0.00 22.02
N ALA A 118 36.03 0.91 22.54
CA ALA A 118 36.15 2.27 22.00
C ALA A 118 36.61 2.21 20.53
N ARG A 119 35.93 2.96 19.68
CA ARG A 119 36.13 3.01 18.24
C ARG A 119 36.98 4.22 17.87
N ILE A 120 38.06 4.02 17.13
CA ILE A 120 38.97 5.08 16.70
C ILE A 120 38.95 5.14 15.17
N PHE A 121 38.49 6.25 14.62
CA PHE A 121 38.59 6.57 13.20
C PHE A 121 39.90 7.30 12.93
N ILE A 122 40.64 6.87 11.93
CA ILE A 122 41.95 7.46 11.60
C ILE A 122 41.84 8.25 10.31
N HIS A 123 42.15 9.53 10.37
CA HIS A 123 42.15 10.46 9.24
C HIS A 123 43.57 10.82 8.81
N ILE A 124 43.85 10.69 7.52
CA ILE A 124 45.16 10.99 6.91
C ILE A 124 45.08 12.23 6.00
N ARG A 125 46.15 13.02 5.94
CA ARG A 125 46.30 14.18 5.06
C ARG A 125 46.86 13.83 3.69
N GLY A 126 47.49 12.66 3.55
CA GLY A 126 48.04 12.20 2.28
C GLY A 126 48.32 10.70 2.26
N GLU A 127 48.40 10.14 1.06
CA GLU A 127 48.56 8.70 0.84
C GLU A 127 49.86 8.15 1.45
N TYR A 128 50.91 8.98 1.51
CA TYR A 128 52.19 8.64 2.15
C TYR A 128 52.04 8.26 3.63
N GLN A 129 50.96 8.68 4.30
CA GLN A 129 50.70 8.37 5.71
C GLN A 129 50.00 7.03 5.90
N ARG A 130 49.46 6.41 4.84
CA ARG A 130 48.60 5.22 4.96
C ARG A 130 49.32 4.06 5.62
N GLU A 131 50.57 3.80 5.26
CA GLU A 131 51.32 2.67 5.83
C GLU A 131 51.66 2.88 7.30
N ALA A 132 51.97 4.11 7.71
CA ALA A 132 52.12 4.44 9.13
C ALA A 132 50.78 4.29 9.87
N ALA A 133 49.70 4.85 9.32
CA ALA A 133 48.36 4.78 9.88
C ALA A 133 47.88 3.32 10.06
N LYS A 134 48.19 2.41 9.13
CA LYS A 134 47.90 0.97 9.26
C LYS A 134 48.64 0.34 10.45
N LYS A 135 49.94 0.62 10.60
CA LYS A 135 50.74 0.11 11.72
C LYS A 135 50.23 0.63 13.06
N ILE A 136 49.83 1.89 13.11
CA ILE A 136 49.26 2.52 14.29
C ILE A 136 47.90 1.89 14.61
N GLY A 137 47.04 1.76 13.61
CA GLY A 137 45.74 1.08 13.73
C GLY A 137 45.87 -0.35 14.27
N ALA A 138 46.84 -1.13 13.78
CA ALA A 138 47.10 -2.48 14.28
C ALA A 138 47.54 -2.49 15.75
N ARG A 139 48.33 -1.52 16.20
CA ARG A 139 48.73 -1.38 17.60
C ARG A 139 47.57 -0.93 18.50
N LEU A 140 46.72 -0.03 18.02
CA LEU A 140 45.49 0.36 18.70
C LEU A 140 44.54 -0.84 18.84
N GLN A 141 44.39 -1.65 17.79
CA GLN A 141 43.62 -2.89 17.82
C GLN A 141 44.17 -3.90 18.84
N ALA A 142 45.49 -4.08 18.87
CA ALA A 142 46.15 -4.94 19.87
C ALA A 142 45.96 -4.44 21.30
N ALA A 143 45.76 -3.14 21.50
CA ALA A 143 45.44 -2.53 22.79
C ALA A 143 43.94 -2.62 23.17
N GLY A 144 43.11 -3.28 22.35
CA GLY A 144 41.69 -3.50 22.63
C GLY A 144 40.73 -2.47 22.03
N TYR A 145 41.22 -1.54 21.21
CA TYR A 145 40.38 -0.57 20.51
C TYR A 145 39.87 -1.12 19.17
N LEU A 146 38.70 -0.67 18.74
CA LEU A 146 38.18 -1.01 17.43
C LEU A 146 38.57 0.07 16.42
N VAL A 147 39.31 -0.30 15.38
CA VAL A 147 39.73 0.63 14.31
C VAL A 147 39.06 0.17 13.01
N PRO A 148 37.95 0.81 12.59
CA PRO A 148 37.17 0.35 11.43
C PRO A 148 37.92 0.45 10.10
N GLY A 149 38.86 1.39 10.01
CA GLY A 149 39.62 1.68 8.80
C GLY A 149 40.27 3.04 8.86
N ILE A 150 41.00 3.38 7.79
CA ILE A 150 41.61 4.69 7.59
C ILE A 150 40.68 5.49 6.67
N GLU A 151 40.04 6.51 7.21
CA GLU A 151 39.13 7.37 6.49
C GLU A 151 39.88 8.52 5.80
N ARG A 152 39.77 8.52 4.46
CA ARG A 152 39.82 9.66 3.53
C ARG A 152 41.00 10.66 3.62
N LEU A 153 41.62 10.94 2.47
CA LEU A 153 42.45 12.15 2.27
C LEU A 153 41.57 13.39 2.52
N VAL A 154 41.85 14.13 3.57
CA VAL A 154 41.21 15.41 3.87
C VAL A 154 42.13 16.55 3.46
N ASP A 155 41.71 17.33 2.45
CA ASP A 155 42.46 18.51 1.98
C ASP A 155 42.63 19.56 3.09
N LYS A 156 41.68 19.62 4.02
CA LYS A 156 41.67 20.49 5.20
C LYS A 156 41.61 19.67 6.48
N GLY A 157 42.54 19.92 7.40
CA GLY A 157 42.64 19.24 8.69
C GLY A 157 43.51 20.05 9.64
N PRO A 158 43.74 19.56 10.88
CA PRO A 158 44.59 20.26 11.83
C PRO A 158 46.06 20.26 11.37
N GLU A 159 46.80 21.28 11.78
CA GLU A 159 48.25 21.39 11.52
C GLU A 159 49.08 20.52 12.47
N ALA A 160 48.51 20.13 13.60
CA ALA A 160 49.09 19.17 14.54
C ALA A 160 48.26 17.89 14.57
N THR A 161 48.87 16.77 14.93
CA THR A 161 48.13 15.52 15.12
C THR A 161 47.20 15.68 16.32
N GLU A 162 45.91 15.40 16.13
CA GLU A 162 44.87 15.57 17.14
C GLU A 162 44.13 14.27 17.42
N LEU A 163 43.85 13.99 18.69
CA LEU A 163 42.82 13.03 19.08
C LEU A 163 41.59 13.80 19.58
N ARG A 164 40.46 13.58 18.91
CA ARG A 164 39.18 14.23 19.22
C ARG A 164 38.28 13.27 19.96
N PHE A 165 37.65 13.78 21.02
CA PHE A 165 36.54 13.11 21.70
C PHE A 165 35.24 13.88 21.48
N LEU A 166 34.13 13.15 21.36
CA LEU A 166 32.87 13.69 20.88
C LEU A 166 31.83 13.86 22.01
N ARG A 167 32.12 13.35 23.21
CA ARG A 167 31.34 13.58 24.43
C ARG A 167 32.20 13.85 25.64
N LYS A 168 31.72 14.66 26.58
CA LYS A 168 32.48 14.99 27.80
C LYS A 168 32.86 13.76 28.63
N ALA A 169 31.96 12.78 28.72
CA ALA A 169 32.19 11.54 29.45
C ALA A 169 33.37 10.70 28.88
N GLU A 170 33.80 10.98 27.65
CA GLU A 170 34.83 10.22 26.93
C GLU A 170 36.25 10.78 27.14
N GLN A 171 36.40 11.93 27.80
CA GLN A 171 37.67 12.66 27.94
C GLN A 171 38.77 11.84 28.62
N GLU A 172 38.46 11.10 29.69
CA GLU A 172 39.46 10.31 30.43
C GLU A 172 40.04 9.19 29.56
N GLU A 173 39.18 8.49 28.82
CA GLU A 173 39.61 7.43 27.90
C GLU A 173 40.39 8.01 26.71
N ALA A 174 39.98 9.18 26.20
CA ALA A 174 40.74 9.89 25.17
C ALA A 174 42.16 10.24 25.65
N ALA A 175 42.33 10.66 26.90
CA ALA A 175 43.65 10.90 27.48
C ALA A 175 44.51 9.62 27.55
N LYS A 176 43.90 8.45 27.83
CA LYS A 176 44.60 7.15 27.79
C LYS A 176 45.08 6.82 26.37
N ILE A 177 44.24 7.05 25.37
CA ILE A 177 44.60 6.85 23.95
C ILE A 177 45.76 7.77 23.56
N VAL A 178 45.73 9.06 23.95
CA VAL A 178 46.87 9.98 23.72
C VAL A 178 48.15 9.46 24.38
N GLY A 179 48.08 8.97 25.62
CA GLY A 179 49.23 8.38 26.31
C GLY A 179 49.78 7.14 25.58
N LEU A 180 48.89 6.31 25.02
CA LEU A 180 49.27 5.16 24.21
C LEU A 180 49.96 5.59 22.90
N LEU A 181 49.43 6.60 22.21
CA LEU A 181 50.04 7.18 21.00
C LEU A 181 51.43 7.77 21.29
N GLY A 182 51.58 8.47 22.43
CA GLY A 182 52.87 8.99 22.88
C GLY A 182 53.93 7.90 23.08
N LYS A 183 53.55 6.74 23.66
CA LYS A 183 54.44 5.56 23.77
C LYS A 183 54.84 4.98 22.40
N MET A 184 54.05 5.22 21.36
CA MET A 184 54.39 4.84 19.98
C MET A 184 55.25 5.89 19.26
N GLY A 185 55.59 7.00 19.92
CA GLY A 185 56.34 8.11 19.34
C GLY A 185 55.49 9.08 18.55
N ILE A 186 54.17 9.12 18.78
CA ILE A 186 53.22 9.95 18.05
C ILE A 186 52.66 11.00 19.00
N PRO A 187 53.16 12.25 18.96
CA PRO A 187 52.60 13.32 19.77
C PRO A 187 51.22 13.68 19.22
N ALA A 188 50.18 13.50 20.04
CA ALA A 188 48.81 13.87 19.69
C ALA A 188 48.25 14.87 20.72
N LYS A 189 47.66 15.96 20.23
CA LYS A 189 46.94 16.91 21.06
C LYS A 189 45.52 16.41 21.32
N LEU A 190 45.09 16.43 22.58
CA LEU A 190 43.71 16.14 22.94
C LEU A 190 42.82 17.34 22.59
N SER A 191 41.72 17.11 21.86
CA SER A 191 40.77 18.16 21.45
C SER A 191 39.33 17.81 21.82
N ASP A 192 38.64 18.76 22.46
CA ASP A 192 37.25 18.62 22.87
C ASP A 192 36.31 19.07 21.73
N HIS A 193 35.53 18.13 21.21
CA HIS A 193 34.48 18.40 20.24
C HIS A 193 33.08 18.11 20.79
N SER A 194 32.95 17.86 22.10
CA SER A 194 31.69 17.55 22.75
C SER A 194 30.61 18.62 22.57
N ALA A 195 30.99 19.90 22.59
CA ALA A 195 30.04 20.99 22.37
C ALA A 195 29.23 20.85 21.06
N ASN A 196 29.83 20.26 20.02
CA ASN A 196 29.18 20.10 18.71
C ASN A 196 28.46 18.74 18.57
N TYR A 197 28.81 17.75 19.39
CA TYR A 197 28.42 16.35 19.16
C TYR A 197 27.80 15.64 20.36
N GLU A 198 27.67 16.28 21.53
CA GLU A 198 27.19 15.66 22.78
C GLU A 198 25.85 14.92 22.57
N ASN A 199 24.93 15.56 21.84
CA ASN A 199 23.58 15.07 21.57
C ASN A 199 23.40 14.53 20.13
N ALA A 200 24.49 14.35 19.38
CA ALA A 200 24.44 13.90 18.01
C ALA A 200 24.01 12.42 17.94
N LYS A 201 22.79 12.16 17.45
CA LYS A 201 22.23 10.79 17.36
C LYS A 201 22.98 9.88 16.40
N ASN A 202 23.70 10.46 15.43
CA ASN A 202 24.51 9.75 14.45
C ASN A 202 25.91 9.37 14.96
N VAL A 203 26.34 9.89 16.11
CA VAL A 203 27.63 9.55 16.72
C VAL A 203 27.40 8.55 17.84
N ARG A 204 28.00 7.36 17.77
CA ARG A 204 27.84 6.34 18.83
C ARG A 204 28.72 6.65 20.05
N PRO A 205 28.31 6.31 21.27
CA PRO A 205 29.18 6.35 22.45
C PRO A 205 30.48 5.57 22.24
N GLY A 206 31.58 6.12 22.77
CA GLY A 206 32.92 5.56 22.63
C GLY A 206 33.52 5.74 21.24
N THR A 207 33.20 6.85 20.56
CA THR A 207 33.77 7.18 19.24
C THR A 207 34.82 8.28 19.36
N TYR A 208 36.00 8.03 18.80
CA TYR A 208 37.12 8.96 18.77
C TYR A 208 37.63 9.12 17.34
N GLU A 209 38.22 10.28 17.07
CA GLU A 209 38.85 10.56 15.78
C GLU A 209 40.31 10.96 15.97
N LEU A 210 41.21 10.23 15.31
CA LEU A 210 42.64 10.54 15.24
C LEU A 210 42.94 11.20 13.90
N TRP A 211 43.32 12.47 13.93
CA TRP A 211 43.64 13.28 12.76
C TRP A 211 45.15 13.50 12.70
N PHE A 212 45.83 13.03 11.65
CA PHE A 212 47.26 13.30 11.49
C PHE A 212 47.56 14.69 10.92
N ALA A 213 48.64 15.29 11.38
CA ALA A 213 49.20 16.53 10.81
C ALA A 213 49.71 16.33 9.37
N PRO A 214 49.80 17.41 8.57
CA PRO A 214 50.54 17.37 7.31
C PRO A 214 52.04 17.17 7.59
N GLY A 215 52.72 16.34 6.80
CA GLY A 215 54.16 16.06 6.95
C GLY A 215 54.51 15.02 8.01
N GLU A 216 53.57 14.63 8.88
CA GLU A 216 53.76 13.51 9.81
C GLU A 216 54.07 12.24 9.00
N PHE A 217 55.15 11.54 9.38
CA PHE A 217 55.72 10.37 8.69
C PHE A 217 56.37 10.62 7.32
N GLU A 218 56.37 11.84 6.77
CA GLU A 218 56.93 12.12 5.44
C GLU A 218 58.43 11.76 5.34
N GLN A 219 59.20 12.00 6.41
CA GLN A 219 60.64 11.69 6.43
C GLN A 219 60.95 10.19 6.62
N GLN A 220 60.05 9.40 7.20
CA GLN A 220 60.25 7.95 7.35
C GLN A 220 60.14 7.19 6.03
N PHE A 221 59.47 7.78 5.02
CA PHE A 221 59.25 7.16 3.72
C PHE A 221 60.05 7.80 2.56
N LYS A 222 60.66 8.98 2.75
CA LYS A 222 61.62 9.57 1.76
C LYS A 222 62.99 8.87 1.72
N LYS A 223 63.29 7.96 2.65
CA LYS A 223 64.56 7.20 2.71
C LYS A 223 64.50 5.80 2.08
N ARG A 224 63.66 5.59 1.07
CA ARG A 224 63.66 4.35 0.28
C ARG A 224 63.79 4.65 -1.20
#